data_AF-A0A944NUM8-F1
#
_entry.id   AF-A0A944NUM8-F1
#
_cell.length_a   1.000
_cell.length_b   1.000
_cell.length_c   1.000
_cell.angle_alpha   90.00
_cell.angle_beta   90.00
_cell.angle_gamma   90.00
#
_symmetry.space_group_name_H-M   'P 1'
#
loop_
_entity.id
_entity.type
_entity.pdbx_description
1 polymer ?
#
loop_
_entity_poly.entity_id
_entity_poly.type
_entity_poly.pdbx_seq_one_letter_code
_entity_poly.pdbx_strand_id
1 'polypeptide(L)'
;MDKQVPTIADAVAGVEDGATVLISGFGDAGNPTDLIHALIDQGATDLVVVNNNAGTGRLGLAKLLEAGRVRKVICSFPRSAKSVVFQDLYKAGKIELEVVPQGTLAERIRAGGAGIGGFFTPTSTGTPLADGK
;
A
#
# COMPACT_ATOMS: atom_id res chain seq x y z
N MET A 1 19.97 17.30 -13.60
CA MET A 1 20.13 15.90 -13.19
C MET A 1 19.03 15.11 -13.87
N ASP A 2 19.39 14.24 -14.80
CA ASP A 2 18.45 13.28 -15.39
C ASP A 2 18.19 12.17 -14.36
N LYS A 3 16.92 11.78 -14.20
CA LYS A 3 16.48 10.74 -13.26
C LYS A 3 15.84 9.56 -13.97
N GLN A 4 15.83 9.55 -15.31
CA GLN A 4 15.39 8.40 -16.08
C GLN A 4 16.42 7.27 -15.93
N VAL A 5 15.93 6.04 -15.82
CA VAL A 5 16.75 4.83 -15.71
C VAL A 5 16.41 3.88 -16.84
N PRO A 6 17.36 3.07 -17.32
CA PRO A 6 17.17 2.27 -18.54
C PRO A 6 16.29 1.03 -18.30
N THR A 7 16.13 0.58 -17.05
CA THR A 7 15.34 -0.61 -16.73
C THR A 7 14.43 -0.39 -15.52
N ILE A 8 13.37 -1.22 -15.43
CA ILE A 8 12.45 -1.23 -14.28
C ILE A 8 13.17 -1.74 -13.01
N ALA A 9 14.14 -2.65 -13.16
CA ALA A 9 14.97 -3.11 -12.05
C ALA A 9 15.78 -1.95 -11.43
N ASP A 10 16.38 -1.11 -12.27
CA ASP A 10 17.11 0.08 -11.79
C ASP A 10 16.18 1.06 -11.06
N ALA A 11 14.91 1.15 -11.48
CA ALA A 11 13.93 2.06 -10.87
C ALA A 11 13.56 1.68 -9.44
N VAL A 12 13.73 0.41 -9.06
CA VAL A 12 13.38 -0.11 -7.71
C VAL A 12 14.60 -0.57 -6.91
N ALA A 13 15.81 -0.49 -7.47
CA ALA A 13 17.03 -1.02 -6.86
C ALA A 13 17.34 -0.42 -5.47
N GLY A 14 16.92 0.81 -5.22
CA GLY A 14 17.12 1.50 -3.94
C GLY A 14 16.03 1.25 -2.88
N VAL A 15 15.07 0.36 -3.12
CA VAL A 15 14.05 0.01 -2.11
C VAL A 15 14.65 -0.97 -1.11
N GLU A 16 14.76 -0.53 0.14
CA GLU A 16 15.31 -1.32 1.25
C GLU A 16 14.22 -2.11 1.99
N ASP A 17 14.65 -3.12 2.74
CA ASP A 17 13.78 -3.84 3.67
C ASP A 17 13.16 -2.86 4.67
N GLY A 18 11.89 -3.09 5.01
CA GLY A 18 11.17 -2.23 5.96
C GLY A 18 10.62 -0.93 5.37
N ALA A 19 10.91 -0.61 4.11
CA ALA A 19 10.45 0.62 3.45
C ALA A 19 8.92 0.76 3.44
N THR A 20 8.45 2.01 3.44
CA THR A 20 7.04 2.34 3.19
C THR A 20 6.87 2.72 1.73
N VAL A 21 6.08 1.94 1.00
CA VAL A 21 5.88 2.09 -0.45
C VAL A 21 4.45 2.52 -0.71
N LEU A 22 4.29 3.71 -1.30
CA LEU A 22 3.00 4.22 -1.77
C LEU A 22 2.77 3.69 -3.19
N ILE A 23 1.74 2.87 -3.37
CA ILE A 23 1.38 2.29 -4.66
C ILE A 23 0.11 2.96 -5.14
N SER A 24 0.13 3.49 -6.36
CA SER A 24 -1.06 4.09 -6.99
C SER A 24 -2.03 3.01 -7.47
N GLY A 25 -3.31 3.38 -7.58
CA GLY A 25 -4.33 2.57 -8.22
C GLY A 25 -5.67 2.61 -7.50
N PHE A 26 -6.73 2.23 -8.22
CA PHE A 26 -8.07 2.05 -7.68
C PHE A 26 -8.67 0.76 -8.23
N GLY A 27 -8.76 -0.27 -7.39
CA GLY A 27 -9.01 -1.63 -7.89
C GLY A 27 -7.88 -2.06 -8.84
N ASP A 28 -8.21 -2.34 -10.10
CA ASP A 28 -7.24 -2.76 -11.12
C ASP A 28 -6.68 -1.58 -11.96
N ALA A 29 -7.33 -0.42 -11.91
CA ALA A 29 -6.97 0.73 -12.74
C ALA A 29 -5.81 1.54 -12.12
N GLY A 30 -4.81 1.90 -12.93
CA GLY A 30 -3.70 2.77 -12.51
C GLY A 30 -2.66 2.12 -11.61
N ASN A 31 -2.67 0.78 -11.49
CA ASN A 31 -1.63 0.05 -10.77
C ASN A 31 -0.33 -0.03 -11.62
N PRO A 32 0.84 0.25 -11.03
CA PRO A 32 2.12 0.13 -11.71
C PRO A 32 2.61 -1.33 -11.69
N THR A 33 1.88 -2.23 -12.35
CA THR A 33 2.08 -3.69 -12.24
C THR A 33 3.51 -4.15 -12.49
N ASP A 34 4.18 -3.61 -13.53
CA ASP A 34 5.54 -4.02 -13.86
C ASP A 34 6.57 -3.57 -12.82
N LEU A 35 6.40 -2.39 -12.23
CA LEU A 35 7.23 -1.93 -11.10
C LEU A 35 7.01 -2.79 -9.86
N ILE A 36 5.77 -3.23 -9.61
CA ILE A 36 5.48 -4.13 -8.49
C ILE A 36 6.15 -5.49 -8.71
N HIS A 37 6.11 -6.01 -9.94
CA HIS A 37 6.81 -7.26 -10.26
C HIS A 37 8.33 -7.12 -10.14
N ALA A 38 8.91 -6.01 -10.61
CA ALA A 38 10.33 -5.74 -10.42
C ALA A 38 10.70 -5.63 -8.93
N LEU A 39 9.82 -5.07 -8.09
CA LEU A 39 10.04 -5.03 -6.63
C LEU A 39 10.00 -6.43 -6.00
N ILE A 40 9.13 -7.32 -6.49
CA ILE A 40 9.11 -8.74 -6.06
C ILE A 40 10.45 -9.42 -6.41
N ASP A 41 10.94 -9.18 -7.62
CA ASP A 41 12.19 -9.76 -8.12
C ASP A 41 13.42 -9.16 -7.43
N GLN A 42 13.38 -7.86 -7.11
CA GLN A 42 14.41 -7.15 -6.35
C GLN A 42 14.52 -7.68 -4.91
N GLY A 43 13.41 -8.10 -4.31
CA GLY A 43 13.41 -8.97 -3.14
C GLY A 43 13.29 -8.28 -1.77
N ALA A 44 13.08 -6.96 -1.72
CA ALA A 44 12.84 -6.26 -0.46
C ALA A 44 11.67 -6.89 0.33
N THR A 45 11.86 -7.01 1.64
CA THR A 45 10.91 -7.63 2.57
C THR A 45 10.47 -6.65 3.65
N ASP A 46 9.55 -7.11 4.51
CA ASP A 46 9.01 -6.34 5.62
C ASP A 46 8.40 -5.00 5.18
N LEU A 47 7.88 -4.88 3.96
CA LEU A 47 7.39 -3.61 3.44
C LEU A 47 6.10 -3.16 4.15
N VAL A 48 5.92 -1.84 4.30
CA VAL A 48 4.60 -1.24 4.55
C VAL A 48 4.06 -0.74 3.23
N VAL A 49 2.92 -1.25 2.80
CA VAL A 49 2.26 -0.77 1.58
C VAL A 49 1.14 0.19 1.93
N VAL A 50 1.14 1.36 1.29
CA VAL A 50 0.02 2.31 1.30
C VAL A 50 -0.64 2.26 -0.07
N ASN A 51 -1.90 1.83 -0.11
CA ASN A 51 -2.69 1.77 -1.34
C ASN A 51 -4.18 1.93 -1.02
N ASN A 52 -5.01 2.30 -1.99
CA ASN A 52 -6.45 2.40 -1.76
C ASN A 52 -7.08 1.04 -1.39
N ASN A 53 -6.57 -0.06 -1.98
CA ASN A 53 -7.06 -1.43 -1.77
C ASN A 53 -5.91 -2.39 -1.41
N ALA A 54 -6.24 -3.56 -0.85
CA ALA A 54 -5.27 -4.60 -0.51
C ALA A 54 -5.03 -5.63 -1.63
N GLY A 55 -5.18 -5.22 -2.90
CA GLY A 55 -5.00 -6.07 -4.07
C GLY A 55 -6.25 -6.87 -4.48
N THR A 56 -6.22 -7.33 -5.73
CA THR A 56 -7.30 -8.06 -6.40
C THR A 56 -6.68 -9.24 -7.16
N GLY A 57 -7.26 -10.44 -7.06
CA GLY A 57 -6.76 -11.61 -7.77
C GLY A 57 -5.38 -12.04 -7.29
N ARG A 58 -4.43 -12.21 -8.22
CA ARG A 58 -3.05 -12.69 -7.98
C ARG A 58 -1.99 -11.97 -8.83
N LEU A 59 -2.26 -10.72 -9.20
CA LEU A 59 -1.33 -9.88 -9.97
C LEU A 59 -0.97 -8.62 -9.18
N GLY A 60 0.14 -7.96 -9.54
CA GLY A 60 0.58 -6.72 -8.93
C GLY A 60 0.66 -6.83 -7.41
N LEU A 61 -0.06 -5.96 -6.69
CA LEU A 61 -0.05 -5.94 -5.22
C LEU A 61 -0.45 -7.30 -4.61
N ALA A 62 -1.44 -8.01 -5.17
CA ALA A 62 -1.82 -9.32 -4.63
C ALA A 62 -0.66 -10.32 -4.70
N LYS A 63 0.16 -10.27 -5.77
CA LYS A 63 1.35 -11.12 -5.92
C LYS A 63 2.47 -10.71 -4.94
N LEU A 64 2.64 -9.42 -4.69
CA LEU A 64 3.60 -8.91 -3.69
C LEU A 64 3.24 -9.38 -2.26
N LEU A 65 1.95 -9.37 -1.94
CA LEU A 65 1.42 -9.94 -0.69
C LEU A 65 1.66 -11.45 -0.63
N GLU A 66 1.33 -12.18 -1.69
CA GLU A 66 1.49 -13.64 -1.78
C GLU A 66 2.95 -14.08 -1.62
N ALA A 67 3.88 -13.27 -2.14
CA ALA A 67 5.32 -13.46 -1.99
C ALA A 67 5.84 -13.19 -0.56
N GLY A 68 4.98 -12.79 0.39
CA GLY A 68 5.33 -12.57 1.79
C GLY A 68 6.22 -11.35 2.03
N ARG A 69 6.24 -10.38 1.09
CA ARG A 69 7.13 -9.21 1.15
C ARG A 69 6.60 -8.05 1.99
N VAL A 70 5.34 -8.11 2.42
CA VAL A 70 4.63 -7.00 3.05
C VAL A 70 4.23 -7.36 4.47
N ARG A 71 4.70 -6.59 5.45
CA ARG A 71 4.34 -6.76 6.87
C ARG A 71 3.03 -6.04 7.22
N LYS A 72 2.73 -4.92 6.58
CA LYS A 72 1.57 -4.07 6.89
C LYS A 72 0.95 -3.44 5.64
N VAL A 73 -0.37 -3.39 5.60
CA VAL A 73 -1.14 -2.62 4.60
C VAL A 73 -1.89 -1.48 5.27
N ILE A 74 -1.75 -0.28 4.72
CA ILE A 74 -2.56 0.90 5.06
C ILE A 74 -3.49 1.16 3.87
N CYS A 75 -4.80 0.99 4.06
CA CYS A 75 -5.75 1.14 2.96
C CYS A 75 -7.15 1.56 3.41
N SER A 76 -7.98 1.94 2.44
CA SER A 76 -9.37 2.34 2.70
C SER A 76 -10.36 1.20 2.58
N PHE A 77 -10.06 0.24 1.69
CA PHE A 77 -10.96 -0.86 1.38
C PHE A 77 -10.18 -2.18 1.18
N PRO A 78 -9.86 -2.89 2.28
CA PRO A 78 -9.01 -4.09 2.25
C PRO A 78 -9.69 -5.31 1.63
N ARG A 79 -11.02 -5.38 1.71
CA ARG A 79 -11.78 -6.58 1.33
C ARG A 79 -12.59 -6.32 0.06
N SER A 80 -12.33 -7.11 -0.98
CA SER A 80 -13.20 -7.27 -2.15
C SER A 80 -13.46 -8.76 -2.39
N ALA A 81 -14.44 -9.11 -3.22
CA ALA A 81 -14.74 -10.51 -3.56
C ALA A 81 -13.54 -11.27 -4.17
N LYS A 82 -12.57 -10.53 -4.73
CA LYS A 82 -11.35 -11.07 -5.36
C LYS A 82 -10.09 -10.87 -4.51
N SER A 83 -10.18 -10.27 -3.32
CA SER A 83 -9.05 -10.06 -2.40
C SER A 83 -8.81 -11.31 -1.54
N VAL A 84 -8.44 -12.42 -2.18
CA VAL A 84 -8.27 -13.71 -1.49
C VAL A 84 -6.95 -13.77 -0.71
N VAL A 85 -5.84 -13.34 -1.34
CA VAL A 85 -4.50 -13.39 -0.75
C VAL A 85 -4.43 -12.60 0.56
N PHE A 86 -4.88 -11.34 0.55
CA PHE A 86 -4.87 -10.50 1.75
C PHE A 86 -5.70 -11.11 2.87
N GLN A 87 -6.90 -11.64 2.57
CA GLN A 87 -7.77 -12.23 3.58
C GLN A 87 -7.12 -13.44 4.26
N ASP A 88 -6.46 -14.30 3.48
CA ASP A 88 -5.81 -15.49 4.01
C ASP A 88 -4.62 -15.12 4.90
N LEU A 89 -3.78 -14.17 4.46
CA LEU A 89 -2.65 -13.67 5.24
C LEU A 89 -3.11 -12.97 6.53
N TYR A 90 -4.16 -12.15 6.46
CA TYR A 90 -4.69 -11.43 7.61
C TYR A 90 -5.30 -12.38 8.65
N LYS A 91 -6.10 -13.36 8.21
CA LYS A 91 -6.65 -14.41 9.10
C LYS A 91 -5.56 -15.27 9.74
N ALA A 92 -4.46 -15.49 9.02
CA ALA A 92 -3.29 -16.22 9.52
C ALA A 92 -2.40 -15.37 10.45
N GLY A 93 -2.72 -14.09 10.68
CA GLY A 93 -1.91 -13.18 11.50
C GLY A 93 -0.55 -12.85 10.89
N LYS A 94 -0.39 -13.01 9.57
CA LYS A 94 0.88 -12.80 8.85
C LYS A 94 1.05 -11.37 8.33
N ILE A 95 0.01 -10.56 8.38
CA ILE A 95 0.02 -9.18 7.88
C ILE A 95 -0.84 -8.28 8.76
N GLU A 96 -0.31 -7.10 9.05
CA GLU A 96 -1.03 -6.05 9.76
C GLU A 96 -1.91 -5.23 8.81
N LEU A 97 -2.99 -4.66 9.35
CA LEU A 97 -3.92 -3.80 8.62
C LEU A 97 -4.18 -2.52 9.41
N GLU A 98 -3.98 -1.38 8.78
CA GLU A 98 -4.54 -0.09 9.21
C GLU A 98 -5.61 0.35 8.22
N VAL A 99 -6.86 0.41 8.68
CA VAL A 99 -7.97 0.92 7.88
C VAL A 99 -8.06 2.44 8.06
N VAL A 100 -8.01 3.17 6.94
CA VAL A 100 -8.10 4.64 6.91
C VAL A 100 -9.18 5.05 5.92
N PRO A 101 -10.16 5.90 6.29
CA PRO A 101 -11.17 6.37 5.35
C PRO A 101 -10.53 6.94 4.09
N GLN A 102 -11.10 6.66 2.91
CA GLN A 102 -10.46 6.97 1.62
C GLN A 102 -10.07 8.45 1.49
N GLY A 103 -10.95 9.38 1.87
CA GLY A 103 -10.66 10.81 1.86
C GLY A 103 -9.56 11.20 2.85
N THR A 104 -9.54 10.59 4.04
CA THR A 104 -8.48 10.78 5.04
C THR A 104 -7.14 10.24 4.55
N LEU A 105 -7.12 9.09 3.87
CA LEU A 105 -5.90 8.51 3.30
C LEU A 105 -5.30 9.43 2.23
N ALA A 106 -6.15 9.91 1.31
CA ALA A 106 -5.73 10.86 0.28
C ALA A 106 -5.20 12.17 0.90
N GLU A 107 -5.89 12.72 1.90
CA GLU A 107 -5.48 13.96 2.55
C GLU A 107 -4.20 13.79 3.39
N ARG A 108 -3.96 12.63 4.01
CA ARG A 108 -2.68 12.31 4.67
C ARG A 108 -1.52 12.35 3.68
N ILE A 109 -1.69 11.74 2.50
CA ILE A 109 -0.67 11.75 1.45
C ILE A 109 -0.43 13.17 0.94
N ARG A 110 -1.51 13.93 0.67
CA ARG A 110 -1.44 15.32 0.22
C ARG A 110 -0.73 16.21 1.25
N ALA A 111 -1.10 16.09 2.53
CA ALA A 111 -0.51 16.85 3.63
C ALA A 111 0.99 16.55 3.77
N GLY A 112 1.38 15.26 3.75
CA GLY A 112 2.78 14.84 3.78
C GLY A 112 3.60 15.39 2.63
N GLY A 113 3.08 15.32 1.39
CA GLY A 113 3.74 15.89 0.22
C GLY A 113 3.85 17.42 0.23
N ALA A 114 2.97 18.10 0.98
CA ALA A 114 2.96 19.55 1.13
C ALA A 114 3.70 20.06 2.39
N GLY A 115 4.28 19.16 3.20
CA GLY A 115 4.95 19.54 4.45
C GLY A 115 4.00 19.99 5.57
N ILE A 116 2.74 19.55 5.56
CA ILE A 116 1.74 19.86 6.58
C ILE A 116 1.74 18.77 7.65
N GLY A 117 2.00 19.13 8.91
CA GLY A 117 2.17 18.18 10.02
C GLY A 117 0.91 17.43 10.47
N GLY A 118 -0.28 17.87 10.05
CA GLY A 118 -1.57 17.25 10.38
C GLY A 118 -2.75 18.09 9.92
N PHE A 119 -3.95 17.51 9.95
CA PHE A 119 -5.19 18.18 9.58
C PHE A 119 -6.35 17.63 10.41
N PHE A 120 -7.39 18.44 10.61
CA PHE A 120 -8.66 18.00 11.18
C PHE A 120 -9.63 17.63 10.07
N THR A 121 -10.41 16.56 10.28
CA THR A 121 -11.48 16.14 9.38
C THR A 121 -12.65 15.62 10.20
N PRO A 122 -13.91 15.89 9.82
CA PRO A 122 -15.07 15.27 10.48
C PRO A 122 -15.20 13.77 10.17
N THR A 123 -14.38 13.24 9.25
CA THR A 123 -14.46 11.84 8.84
C THR A 123 -13.99 10.92 9.97
N SER A 124 -14.81 9.92 10.31
CA SER A 124 -14.65 8.96 11.43
C SER A 124 -15.16 9.43 12.80
N THR A 125 -15.59 10.69 12.96
CA THR A 125 -16.16 11.16 14.23
C THR A 125 -17.31 10.26 14.68
N GLY A 126 -17.25 9.78 15.93
CA GLY A 126 -18.26 8.87 16.49
C GLY A 126 -18.15 7.42 16.02
N THR A 127 -17.03 7.03 15.40
CA THR A 127 -16.75 5.64 14.97
C THR A 127 -15.48 5.11 15.65
N PRO A 128 -15.26 3.78 15.71
CA PRO A 128 -14.03 3.21 16.26
C PRO A 128 -12.75 3.66 15.54
N LEU A 129 -12.86 4.17 14.31
CA LEU A 129 -11.70 4.71 13.57
C LEU A 129 -11.20 6.05 14.14
N ALA A 130 -11.95 6.71 15.02
CA ALA A 130 -11.51 7.90 15.74
C ALA A 130 -10.71 7.58 17.01
N ASP A 131 -10.73 6.33 17.49
CA ASP A 131 -10.05 5.97 18.73
C ASP A 131 -8.53 6.19 18.62
N GLY A 132 -7.94 6.90 19.59
CA GLY A 132 -6.51 7.21 19.63
C GLY A 132 -6.04 8.30 18.66
N LYS A 133 -6.94 9.12 18.11
CA LYS A 133 -6.64 10.24 17.20
C LYS A 133 -7.12 11.58 17.73
#